data_AF-A0A975D0P1-F1
#
_entry.id   AF-A0A975D0P1-F1
#
_cell.length_a   1.000
_cell.length_b   1.000
_cell.length_c   1.000
_cell.angle_alpha   90.00
_cell.angle_beta   90.00
_cell.angle_gamma   90.00
#
_symmetry.space_group_name_H-M   'P 1'
#
loop_
_entity.id
_entity.type
_entity.pdbx_description
1 polymer ?
#
loop_
_entity_poly.entity_id
_entity_poly.type
_entity_poly.pdbx_seq_one_letter_code
_entity_poly.pdbx_strand_id
1 'polypeptide(L)'
;MTDPEKNLVTVRRFWDAIGSGDVDAYLATFAPGAVARDPVNRPPLETDEQRRAYLEGVLGAFSDIRVATDFVTSCGDHTASKWTLTAKGGDGSDVRLEGIDVARHAEDGRIAELWGFF
;
A
#
# COMPACT_ATOMS: atom_id res chain seq x y z
N MET A 1 -2.08 -21.10 10.02
CA MET A 1 -2.14 -20.84 8.56
C MET A 1 -3.04 -19.63 8.40
N THR A 2 -2.58 -18.59 7.70
CA THR A 2 -3.37 -17.37 7.48
C THR A 2 -4.58 -17.68 6.59
N ASP A 3 -5.63 -16.87 6.74
CA ASP A 3 -6.84 -16.95 5.92
C ASP A 3 -6.65 -16.12 4.63
N PRO A 4 -6.57 -16.75 3.44
CA PRO A 4 -6.34 -16.04 2.18
C PRO A 4 -7.41 -15.00 1.84
N GLU A 5 -8.66 -15.20 2.27
CA GLU A 5 -9.74 -14.23 2.07
C GLU A 5 -9.53 -13.00 2.95
N LYS A 6 -9.10 -13.21 4.20
CA LYS A 6 -8.74 -12.12 5.11
C LYS A 6 -7.57 -11.29 4.56
N ASN A 7 -6.57 -11.95 3.98
CA ASN A 7 -5.42 -11.27 3.37
C ASN A 7 -5.85 -10.37 2.20
N LEU A 8 -6.76 -10.86 1.34
CA LEU A 8 -7.35 -10.07 0.24
C LEU A 8 -8.10 -8.85 0.76
N VAL A 9 -8.89 -9.01 1.82
CA VAL A 9 -9.62 -7.89 2.43
C VAL A 9 -8.65 -6.84 2.97
N THR A 10 -7.56 -7.26 3.64
CA THR A 10 -6.53 -6.32 4.12
C THR A 10 -5.88 -5.54 2.98
N VAL A 11 -5.49 -6.20 1.88
CA VAL A 11 -4.84 -5.50 0.75
C VAL A 11 -5.80 -4.58 -0.01
N ARG A 12 -7.07 -4.94 -0.12
CA ARG A 12 -8.08 -4.01 -0.67
C ARG A 12 -8.21 -2.77 0.21
N ARG A 13 -8.31 -2.93 1.53
CA ARG A 13 -8.34 -1.80 2.48
C ARG A 13 -7.09 -0.94 2.41
N PHE A 14 -5.93 -1.54 2.20
CA PHE A 14 -4.66 -0.82 2.02
C PHE A 14 -4.73 0.13 0.82
N TRP A 15 -5.18 -0.35 -0.34
CA TRP A 15 -5.33 0.49 -1.54
C TRP A 15 -6.46 1.51 -1.42
N ASP A 16 -7.58 1.14 -0.80
CA ASP A 16 -8.71 2.04 -0.54
C ASP A 16 -8.26 3.21 0.36
N ALA A 17 -7.50 2.91 1.42
CA ALA A 17 -6.99 3.92 2.35
C ALA A 17 -6.02 4.92 1.67
N ILE A 18 -5.16 4.44 0.76
CA ILE A 18 -4.31 5.33 -0.05
C ILE A 18 -5.18 6.20 -0.96
N GLY A 19 -6.15 5.61 -1.64
CA GLY A 19 -7.06 6.33 -2.54
C GLY A 19 -7.94 7.37 -1.83
N SER A 20 -8.32 7.12 -0.57
CA SER A 20 -9.10 8.06 0.24
C SER A 20 -8.25 9.02 1.07
N GLY A 21 -6.93 8.84 1.09
CA GLY A 21 -6.02 9.58 1.96
C GLY A 21 -6.23 9.34 3.46
N ASP A 22 -6.73 8.16 3.84
CA ASP A 22 -6.94 7.79 5.24
C ASP A 22 -5.66 7.16 5.81
N VAL A 23 -4.85 7.99 6.46
CA VAL A 23 -3.56 7.60 7.03
C VAL A 23 -3.70 6.54 8.13
N ASP A 24 -4.73 6.66 8.97
CA ASP A 24 -4.91 5.73 10.08
C ASP A 24 -5.44 4.38 9.58
N ALA A 25 -6.33 4.36 8.59
CA ALA A 25 -6.76 3.13 7.93
C ALA A 25 -5.60 2.44 7.21
N TYR A 26 -4.72 3.20 6.56
CA TYR A 26 -3.51 2.67 5.93
C TYR A 26 -2.59 2.01 6.96
N LEU A 27 -2.28 2.69 8.07
CA LEU A 27 -1.44 2.15 9.14
C LEU A 27 -2.05 0.91 9.79
N ALA A 28 -3.38 0.88 9.97
CA ALA A 28 -4.09 -0.26 10.56
C ALA A 28 -3.97 -1.55 9.74
N THR A 29 -3.58 -1.48 8.46
CA THR A 29 -3.33 -2.67 7.63
C THR A 29 -2.01 -3.37 7.96
N PHE A 30 -1.08 -2.70 8.65
CA PHE A 30 0.23 -3.25 8.97
C PHE A 30 0.28 -3.96 10.32
N ALA A 31 1.02 -5.07 10.37
CA ALA A 31 1.32 -5.79 11.58
C ALA A 31 2.39 -5.06 12.42
N PRO A 32 2.49 -5.30 13.74
CA PRO A 32 3.57 -4.72 14.54
C PRO A 32 4.94 -5.17 14.02
N GLY A 33 5.84 -4.21 13.81
CA GLY A 33 7.17 -4.47 13.25
C GLY A 33 7.18 -4.79 11.75
N ALA A 34 6.12 -4.46 11.01
CA ALA A 34 6.09 -4.63 9.57
C ALA A 34 7.20 -3.84 8.87
N VAL A 35 7.65 -4.35 7.72
CA VAL A 35 8.67 -3.70 6.88
C VAL A 35 8.11 -3.49 5.48
N ALA A 36 8.01 -2.24 5.03
CA ALA A 36 7.56 -1.91 3.68
C ALA A 36 8.75 -1.44 2.82
N ARG A 37 8.95 -2.08 1.67
CA ARG A 37 9.97 -1.75 0.67
C ARG A 37 9.25 -1.17 -0.54
N ASP A 38 8.86 0.08 -0.42
CA ASP A 38 7.84 0.71 -1.26
C ASP A 38 8.34 2.07 -1.82
N PRO A 39 9.09 2.07 -2.95
CA PRO A 39 9.48 0.92 -3.78
C PRO A 39 10.76 0.18 -3.30
N VAL A 40 10.99 -1.03 -3.83
CA VAL A 40 12.08 -1.94 -3.41
C VAL A 40 13.51 -1.41 -3.60
N ASN A 41 13.71 -0.37 -4.42
CA ASN A 41 15.01 0.26 -4.66
C ASN A 41 15.30 1.45 -3.72
N ARG A 42 14.45 1.68 -2.70
CA ARG A 42 14.61 2.71 -1.69
C ARG A 42 14.83 2.10 -0.30
N PRO A 43 15.37 2.86 0.67
CA PRO A 43 15.42 2.41 2.05
C PRO A 43 14.02 1.98 2.55
N PRO A 44 13.92 0.88 3.31
CA PRO A 44 12.64 0.38 3.81
C PRO A 44 12.01 1.34 4.84
N LEU A 45 10.68 1.26 4.95
CA LEU A 45 9.89 1.83 6.03
C LEU A 45 9.68 0.75 7.10
N GLU A 46 10.38 0.88 8.22
CA GLU A 46 10.45 -0.11 9.31
C GLU A 46 9.56 0.28 10.50
N THR A 47 9.21 1.57 10.65
CA THR A 47 8.35 2.05 11.74
C THR A 47 7.02 2.63 11.23
N ASP A 48 6.03 2.71 12.12
CA ASP A 48 4.72 3.30 11.80
C ASP A 48 4.85 4.81 11.50
N GLU A 49 5.78 5.50 12.16
CA GLU A 49 6.08 6.90 11.88
C GLU A 49 6.65 7.10 10.47
N GLN A 50 7.53 6.19 10.01
CA GLN A 50 8.06 6.23 8.66
C GLN A 50 6.96 5.96 7.62
N ARG A 51 6.09 4.98 7.88
CA ARG A 51 4.91 4.69 7.04
C ARG A 51 3.92 5.85 6.99
N ARG A 52 3.65 6.50 8.13
CA ARG A 52 2.82 7.69 8.22
C ARG A 52 3.41 8.83 7.39
N ALA A 53 4.69 9.16 7.62
CA ALA A 53 5.37 10.24 6.94
C ALA A 53 5.44 10.00 5.42
N TYR A 54 5.58 8.74 4.98
CA TYR A 54 5.50 8.37 3.58
C TYR A 54 4.14 8.73 2.96
N LEU A 55 3.03 8.24 3.54
CA LEU A 55 1.71 8.51 2.98
C LEU A 55 1.33 9.98 3.09
N GLU A 56 1.62 10.66 4.20
CA GLU A 56 1.42 12.10 4.34
C GLU A 56 2.24 12.88 3.29
N GLY A 57 3.46 12.42 2.97
CA GLY A 57 4.27 12.98 1.89
C GLY A 57 3.62 12.83 0.52
N VAL A 58 3.03 11.67 0.22
CA VAL A 58 2.25 11.44 -1.00
C VAL A 58 1.04 12.36 -1.06
N LEU A 59 0.28 12.46 0.02
CA LEU A 59 -0.91 13.33 0.13
C LEU A 59 -0.57 14.83 0.09
N GLY A 60 0.65 15.21 0.49
CA GLY A 60 1.14 16.58 0.36
C GLY A 60 1.69 16.91 -1.03
N ALA A 61 2.21 15.93 -1.76
CA ALA A 61 2.79 16.12 -3.09
C ALA A 61 1.74 16.09 -4.22
N PHE A 62 0.64 15.39 -3.99
CA PHE A 62 -0.40 15.17 -5.00
C PHE A 62 -1.80 15.49 -4.47
N SER A 63 -2.68 15.94 -5.37
CA SER A 63 -4.12 16.10 -5.11
C SER A 63 -4.95 15.25 -6.07
N ASP A 64 -6.26 15.11 -5.83
CA ASP A 64 -7.16 14.29 -6.66
C ASP A 64 -6.70 12.84 -6.88
N ILE A 65 -6.03 12.27 -5.86
CA ILE A 65 -5.51 10.91 -5.89
C ILE A 65 -6.67 9.92 -6.09
N ARG A 66 -6.50 9.02 -7.05
CA ARG A 66 -7.38 7.88 -7.31
C ARG A 66 -6.52 6.66 -7.52
N VAL A 67 -6.90 5.58 -6.86
CA VAL A 67 -6.24 4.27 -7.00
C VAL A 67 -7.23 3.31 -7.63
N ALA A 68 -6.77 2.56 -8.62
CA ALA A 68 -7.47 1.42 -9.19
C ALA A 68 -6.61 0.16 -9.04
N THR A 69 -7.21 -0.95 -8.65
CA THR A 69 -6.55 -2.26 -8.64
C THR A 69 -7.06 -3.08 -9.81
N ASP A 70 -6.18 -3.41 -10.75
CA ASP A 70 -6.51 -4.21 -11.93
C ASP A 70 -6.75 -5.67 -11.53
N PHE A 71 -5.94 -6.17 -10.60
CA PHE A 71 -6.21 -7.42 -9.90
C PHE A 71 -5.62 -7.39 -8.48
N VAL A 72 -6.22 -8.18 -7.60
CA VAL A 72 -5.69 -8.55 -6.29
C VAL A 72 -5.92 -10.06 -6.13
N THR A 73 -4.88 -10.81 -5.82
CA THR A 73 -4.92 -12.27 -5.64
C THR A 73 -4.16 -12.69 -4.38
N SER A 74 -4.44 -13.90 -3.87
CA SER A 74 -3.79 -14.47 -2.69
C SER A 74 -3.30 -15.90 -2.93
N CYS A 75 -2.21 -16.25 -2.26
CA CYS A 75 -1.66 -17.60 -2.23
C CYS A 75 -0.99 -17.83 -0.86
N GLY A 76 -1.62 -18.66 -0.02
CA GLY A 76 -1.17 -18.87 1.36
C GLY A 76 -1.17 -17.55 2.15
N ASP A 77 -0.02 -17.20 2.72
CA ASP A 77 0.22 -15.96 3.47
C ASP A 77 0.65 -14.78 2.61
N HIS A 78 0.61 -14.92 1.28
CA HIS A 78 0.98 -13.85 0.37
C HIS A 78 -0.21 -13.33 -0.43
N THR A 79 -0.13 -12.06 -0.80
CA THR A 79 -1.00 -11.42 -1.79
C THR A 79 -0.17 -10.71 -2.85
N ALA A 80 -0.77 -10.54 -4.03
CA ALA A 80 -0.20 -9.73 -5.10
C ALA A 80 -1.27 -8.83 -5.69
N SER A 81 -0.90 -7.59 -5.99
CA SER A 81 -1.79 -6.60 -6.62
C SER A 81 -1.10 -5.90 -7.78
N LYS A 82 -1.83 -5.73 -8.89
CA LYS A 82 -1.49 -4.76 -9.94
C LYS A 82 -2.37 -3.53 -9.73
N TRP A 83 -1.76 -2.36 -9.71
CA TRP A 83 -2.46 -1.12 -9.44
C TRP A 83 -2.02 0.01 -10.37
N THR A 84 -2.90 1.00 -10.46
CA THR A 84 -2.68 2.28 -11.13
C THR A 84 -3.08 3.39 -10.15
N LEU A 85 -2.20 4.38 -9.98
CA LEU A 85 -2.50 5.63 -9.29
C LEU A 85 -2.57 6.76 -10.32
N THR A 86 -3.62 7.57 -10.24
CA THR A 86 -3.72 8.84 -10.98
C THR A 86 -3.91 9.98 -10.00
N ALA A 87 -3.27 11.12 -10.25
CA ALA A 87 -3.38 12.29 -9.39
C ALA A 87 -3.03 13.58 -10.16
N LYS A 88 -3.12 14.72 -9.47
CA LYS A 88 -2.63 16.02 -9.91
C LYS A 88 -1.36 16.38 -9.16
N GLY A 89 -0.30 16.75 -9.89
CA GLY A 89 0.91 17.32 -9.31
C GLY A 89 0.66 18.72 -8.73
N GLY A 90 1.61 19.22 -7.93
CA GLY A 90 1.51 20.56 -7.34
C GLY A 90 1.43 21.71 -8.37
N ASP A 91 1.84 21.47 -9.61
CA ASP A 91 1.71 22.38 -10.75
C ASP A 91 0.42 22.19 -11.56
N GLY A 92 -0.45 21.27 -11.14
CA GLY A 92 -1.70 20.91 -11.82
C GLY A 92 -1.56 19.90 -12.95
N SER A 93 -0.35 19.41 -13.23
CA SER A 93 -0.11 18.38 -14.25
C SER A 93 -0.77 17.04 -13.88
N ASP A 94 -1.16 16.26 -14.89
CA ASP A 94 -1.64 14.89 -14.70
C ASP A 94 -0.48 13.95 -14.38
N VAL A 95 -0.60 13.24 -13.26
CA VAL A 95 0.34 12.21 -12.82
C VAL A 95 -0.32 10.85 -12.97
N ARG A 96 0.41 9.90 -13.56
CA ARG A 96 0.03 8.49 -13.63
C ARG A 96 1.21 7.63 -13.20
N LEU A 97 1.00 6.80 -12.19
CA LEU A 97 1.94 5.79 -11.74
C LEU A 97 1.26 4.42 -11.83
N GLU A 98 2.06 3.39 -12.07
CA GLU A 98 1.58 2.03 -12.06
C GLU A 98 2.64 1.11 -11.48
N GLY A 99 2.21 0.07 -10.79
CA GLY A 99 3.13 -0.83 -10.13
C GLY A 99 2.50 -2.18 -9.83
N ILE A 100 3.33 -3.08 -9.35
CA ILE A 100 2.87 -4.29 -8.68
C ILE A 100 3.39 -4.30 -7.26
N ASP A 101 2.57 -4.82 -6.36
CA ASP A 101 2.94 -5.03 -4.97
C ASP A 101 2.73 -6.49 -4.60
N VAL A 102 3.67 -7.02 -3.82
CA VAL A 102 3.54 -8.30 -3.14
C VAL A 102 3.56 -8.03 -1.65
N ALA A 103 2.64 -8.63 -0.90
CA ALA A 103 2.63 -8.53 0.55
C ALA A 103 2.66 -9.92 1.20
N ARG A 104 3.43 -10.06 2.29
CA ARG A 104 3.35 -11.20 3.20
C ARG A 104 2.56 -10.81 4.44
N HIS A 105 1.64 -11.66 4.87
CA HIS A 105 0.72 -11.40 5.97
C HIS A 105 1.14 -12.13 7.25
N ALA A 106 0.96 -11.47 8.40
CA ALA A 106 1.03 -12.09 9.71
C ALA A 106 -0.19 -12.98 9.96
N GLU A 107 -0.17 -13.77 11.05
CA GLU A 107 -1.26 -14.68 11.42
C GLU A 107 -2.62 -13.96 11.57
N ASP A 108 -2.61 -12.70 11.98
CA ASP A 108 -3.80 -11.87 12.11
C ASP A 108 -4.29 -11.26 10.79
N GLY A 109 -3.66 -11.56 9.66
CA GLY A 109 -4.02 -11.09 8.33
C GLY A 109 -3.51 -9.69 7.97
N ARG A 110 -2.79 -9.01 8.88
CA ARG A 110 -2.14 -7.72 8.60
C ARG A 110 -0.83 -7.90 7.84
N ILE A 111 -0.42 -6.88 7.11
CA ILE A 111 0.79 -6.87 6.29
C ILE A 111 2.01 -6.87 7.20
N ALA A 112 2.83 -7.92 7.12
CA ALA A 112 4.11 -8.04 7.82
C ALA A 112 5.28 -7.58 6.93
N GLU A 113 5.20 -7.83 5.63
CA GLU A 113 6.16 -7.30 4.65
C GLU A 113 5.44 -6.84 3.40
N LEU A 114 5.91 -5.75 2.80
CA LEU A 114 5.43 -5.22 1.52
C LEU A 114 6.61 -4.99 0.58
N TRP A 115 6.46 -5.35 -0.69
CA TRP A 115 7.42 -5.10 -1.77
C TRP A 115 6.70 -4.45 -2.94
N GLY A 116 6.93 -3.15 -3.15
CA GLY A 116 6.40 -2.37 -4.26
C GLY A 116 7.40 -2.21 -5.40
N PHE A 117 6.94 -2.41 -6.64
CA PHE A 117 7.74 -2.30 -7.86
C PHE A 117 7.15 -1.25 -8.80
N PHE A 118 7.72 -0.04 -8.75
CA PHE A 118 7.40 1.13 -9.59
C PHE A 118 8.50 2.19 -9.52
#